data_AF-A0A6M0CEY9-F1
#
_entry.id   AF-A0A6M0CEY9-F1
#
_cell.length_a   1.000
_cell.length_b   1.000
_cell.length_c   1.000
_cell.angle_alpha   90.00
_cell.angle_beta   90.00
_cell.angle_gamma   90.00
#
_symmetry.space_group_name_H-M   'P 1'
#
loop_
_entity.id
_entity.type
_entity.pdbx_description
1 polymer ?
#
loop_
_entity_poly.entity_id
_entity_poly.type
_entity_poly.pdbx_seq_one_letter_code
_entity_poly.pdbx_strand_id
1 'polypeptide(L)'
;MRWSIETCFQQGKQYLGMGDYEVRSWKGWHHHMSLCILVYHFLVRLQKLLKKKAHGLTVPQVDLILTNVLSLMNTDLHRLLAILHYRQARNHSAYLSHRRRLSKLPRAS
;
A
#
# COMPACT_ATOMS: atom_id res chain seq x y z
N MET A 1 -5.80 28.01 7.34
CA MET A 1 -5.26 26.80 6.65
C MET A 1 -4.61 25.76 7.58
N ARG A 2 -4.04 26.15 8.74
CA ARG A 2 -3.38 25.22 9.68
C ARG A 2 -4.23 23.99 10.08
N TRP A 3 -5.49 24.20 10.43
CA TRP A 3 -6.38 23.12 10.88
C TRP A 3 -6.60 22.04 9.81
N SER A 4 -6.77 22.43 8.55
CA SER A 4 -6.96 21.48 7.44
C SER A 4 -5.73 20.59 7.20
N ILE A 5 -4.53 21.14 7.42
CA ILE A 5 -3.27 20.40 7.29
C ILE A 5 -3.11 19.42 8.46
N GLU A 6 -3.42 19.86 9.68
CA GLU A 6 -3.33 19.03 10.88
C GLU A 6 -4.31 17.86 10.84
N THR A 7 -5.56 18.10 10.43
CA THR A 7 -6.56 17.06 10.19
C THR A 7 -6.13 16.07 9.11
N CYS A 8 -5.49 16.55 8.03
CA CYS A 8 -4.95 15.69 6.97
C CYS A 8 -3.88 14.73 7.52
N PHE A 9 -2.91 15.25 8.27
CA PHE A 9 -1.87 14.41 8.88
C PHE A 9 -2.43 13.46 9.94
N GLN A 10 -3.38 13.91 10.75
CA GLN A 10 -4.03 13.05 11.75
C GLN A 10 -4.77 11.89 11.07
N GLN A 11 -5.54 12.17 10.02
CA GLN A 11 -6.25 11.15 9.26
C GLN A 11 -5.28 10.22 8.51
N GLY A 12 -4.23 10.76 7.90
CA GLY A 12 -3.21 9.97 7.23
C GLY A 12 -2.53 8.98 8.16
N LYS A 13 -2.19 9.40 9.38
CA LYS A 13 -1.61 8.51 10.40
C LYS A 13 -2.61 7.46 10.88
N GLN A 14 -3.85 7.86 11.16
CA GLN A 14 -4.84 6.97 11.78
C GLN A 14 -5.44 5.94 10.82
N TYR A 15 -5.59 6.28 9.53
CA TYR A 15 -6.33 5.45 8.58
C TYR A 15 -5.48 4.95 7.41
N LEU A 16 -4.37 5.62 7.05
CA LEU A 16 -3.60 5.30 5.84
C LEU A 16 -2.21 4.73 6.13
N GLY A 17 -1.93 4.38 7.37
CA GLY A 17 -0.62 3.85 7.78
C GLY A 17 0.52 4.83 7.57
N MET A 18 0.25 6.15 7.55
CA MET A 18 1.30 7.16 7.36
C MET A 18 2.34 7.14 8.50
N GLY A 19 1.94 6.67 9.69
CA GLY A 19 2.84 6.44 10.82
C GLY A 19 3.47 5.04 10.86
N ASP A 20 2.98 4.10 10.06
CA ASP A 20 3.27 2.67 10.18
C ASP A 20 4.24 2.18 9.10
N TYR A 21 5.40 2.83 8.99
CA TYR A 21 6.43 2.44 8.03
C TYR A 21 7.58 1.70 8.72
N GLU A 22 7.93 0.50 8.21
CA GLU A 22 9.04 -0.31 8.75
C GLU A 22 10.36 -0.10 7.98
N VAL A 23 10.35 0.76 6.95
CA VAL A 23 11.50 0.98 6.05
C VAL A 23 12.58 1.84 6.70
N ARG A 24 13.83 1.38 6.65
CA ARG A 24 15.01 2.07 7.19
C ARG A 24 15.88 2.78 6.16
N SER A 25 15.39 2.93 4.93
CA SER A 25 16.07 3.68 3.88
C SER A 25 15.27 4.92 3.50
N TRP A 26 15.96 6.02 3.19
CA TRP A 26 15.34 7.27 2.75
C TRP A 26 14.40 7.07 1.56
N LYS A 27 14.86 6.31 0.55
CA LYS A 27 14.08 6.02 -0.66
C LYS A 27 12.80 5.23 -0.33
N GLY A 28 12.89 4.23 0.54
CA GLY A 28 11.72 3.47 0.98
C GLY A 28 10.71 4.34 1.70
N TRP A 29 11.18 5.18 2.62
CA TRP A 29 10.32 6.13 3.35
C TRP A 29 9.64 7.13 2.41
N HIS A 30 10.38 7.69 1.46
CA HIS A 30 9.83 8.66 0.50
C HIS A 30 8.74 8.04 -0.38
N HIS A 31 8.95 6.80 -0.84
CA HIS A 31 7.93 6.08 -1.61
C HIS A 31 6.67 5.80 -0.78
N HIS A 32 6.83 5.38 0.48
CA HIS A 32 5.71 5.18 1.41
C HIS A 32 4.90 6.46 1.60
N MET A 33 5.57 7.56 1.93
CA MET A 33 4.91 8.86 2.12
C MET A 33 4.19 9.33 0.86
N SER A 34 4.82 9.18 -0.31
CA SER A 34 4.22 9.52 -1.59
C SER A 34 2.96 8.71 -1.87
N LEU A 35 2.98 7.41 -1.55
CA LEU A 35 1.82 6.52 -1.69
C LEU A 35 0.69 6.93 -0.74
N CYS A 36 0.98 7.17 0.54
CA CYS A 36 -0.02 7.62 1.51
C CYS A 36 -0.69 8.94 1.07
N ILE A 37 0.09 9.91 0.57
CA ILE A 37 -0.45 11.18 0.06
C ILE A 37 -1.36 10.94 -1.15
N LEU A 38 -0.95 10.08 -2.08
CA LEU A 38 -1.74 9.74 -3.27
C LEU A 38 -3.08 9.10 -2.89
N VAL A 39 -3.06 8.13 -1.96
CA VAL A 39 -4.27 7.47 -1.46
C VAL A 39 -5.19 8.48 -0.77
N TYR A 40 -4.65 9.35 0.08
CA TYR A 40 -5.45 10.39 0.73
C TYR A 40 -6.11 11.32 -0.29
N HIS A 41 -5.36 11.76 -1.31
CA HIS A 41 -5.92 12.58 -2.38
C HIS A 41 -7.04 11.86 -3.13
N PHE A 42 -6.85 10.57 -3.44
CA PHE A 42 -7.89 9.74 -4.05
C PHE A 42 -9.15 9.65 -3.19
N LEU A 43 -9.01 9.40 -1.89
CA LEU A 43 -10.14 9.33 -0.94
C LEU A 43 -10.89 10.65 -0.85
N VAL A 44 -10.20 11.79 -0.80
CA VAL A 44 -10.85 13.11 -0.79
C VAL A 44 -11.60 13.36 -2.09
N ARG A 45 -11.05 12.96 -3.24
CA ARG A 45 -11.74 13.05 -4.54
C ARG A 45 -12.97 12.15 -4.56
N LEU A 46 -12.85 10.90 -4.09
CA LEU A 46 -13.95 9.96 -4.01
C LEU A 46 -15.05 10.46 -3.08
N GLN A 47 -14.69 11.02 -1.91
CA GLN A 47 -15.64 11.67 -1.00
C GLN A 47 -16.42 12.78 -1.70
N LYS A 48 -15.76 13.67 -2.45
CA LYS A 48 -16.42 14.76 -3.19
C LYS A 48 -17.40 14.22 -4.24
N LEU A 49 -17.07 13.11 -4.90
CA LEU A 49 -17.96 12.45 -5.86
C LEU A 49 -19.17 11.83 -5.16
N LEU A 50 -18.95 11.12 -4.06
CA LEU A 50 -20.00 10.43 -3.30
C LEU A 50 -20.90 11.39 -2.52
N LYS A 51 -20.41 12.58 -2.14
CA LYS A 51 -21.22 13.64 -1.52
C LYS A 51 -22.41 14.09 -2.37
N LYS A 52 -22.40 13.84 -3.68
CA LYS A 52 -23.55 14.06 -4.57
C LYS A 52 -24.69 13.04 -4.34
N LYS A 53 -24.39 11.88 -3.76
CA LYS A 53 -25.34 10.78 -3.52
C LYS A 53 -25.64 10.56 -2.03
N ALA A 54 -24.71 10.89 -1.14
CA ALA A 54 -24.86 10.76 0.30
C ALA A 54 -24.22 11.95 1.02
N HIS A 55 -25.04 12.80 1.64
CA HIS A 55 -24.58 13.98 2.36
C HIS A 55 -23.86 13.58 3.66
N GLY A 56 -22.79 14.30 4.02
CA GLY A 56 -22.08 14.10 5.30
C GLY A 56 -20.99 13.03 5.33
N LEU A 57 -20.65 12.39 4.20
CA LEU A 57 -19.61 11.36 4.16
C LEU A 57 -18.24 11.88 4.65
N THR A 58 -17.70 11.22 5.67
CA THR A 58 -16.36 11.46 6.23
C THR A 58 -15.30 10.61 5.50
N VAL A 59 -14.02 10.98 5.62
CA VAL A 59 -12.91 10.25 4.97
C VAL A 59 -12.83 8.79 5.46
N PRO A 60 -12.97 8.47 6.76
CA PRO A 60 -12.95 7.09 7.25
C PRO A 60 -14.07 6.22 6.68
N GLN A 61 -15.27 6.79 6.46
CA GLN A 61 -16.38 6.05 5.86
C GLN A 61 -16.10 5.72 4.39
N VAL A 62 -15.47 6.63 3.66
CA VAL A 62 -15.07 6.39 2.26
C VAL A 62 -13.99 5.31 2.20
N ASP A 63 -13.03 5.34 3.11
CA ASP A 63 -11.98 4.33 3.23
C ASP A 63 -12.55 2.93 3.54
N LEU A 64 -13.52 2.85 4.45
CA LEU A 64 -14.24 1.60 4.75
C LEU A 64 -14.98 1.06 3.53
N ILE A 65 -15.70 1.91 2.80
CA ILE A 65 -16.41 1.52 1.58
C ILE A 65 -15.41 1.04 0.52
N LEU A 66 -14.32 1.79 0.30
CA LEU A 66 -13.30 1.44 -0.67
C LEU A 66 -12.64 0.11 -0.34
N THR A 67 -12.26 -0.11 0.92
CA THR A 67 -11.63 -1.35 1.37
C THR A 67 -12.54 -2.55 1.11
N ASN A 68 -13.81 -2.44 1.46
CA ASN A 68 -14.79 -3.48 1.19
C ASN A 68 -14.99 -3.73 -0.30
N VAL A 69 -15.10 -2.67 -1.11
CA VAL A 69 -15.24 -2.79 -2.57
C VAL A 69 -14.01 -3.45 -3.19
N LEU A 70 -12.80 -3.06 -2.79
CA LEU A 70 -11.55 -3.67 -3.28
C LEU A 70 -11.45 -5.15 -2.88
N SER A 71 -11.86 -5.50 -1.66
CA SER A 71 -11.96 -6.91 -1.23
C SER A 71 -12.94 -7.71 -2.07
N LEU A 72 -14.07 -7.11 -2.46
CA LEU A 72 -15.06 -7.73 -3.36
C LEU A 72 -14.59 -7.79 -4.83
N MET A 73 -13.62 -6.96 -5.24
CA MET A 73 -13.05 -6.98 -6.58
C MET A 73 -11.89 -7.98 -6.74
N ASN A 74 -11.38 -8.54 -5.64
CA ASN A 74 -10.27 -9.50 -5.65
C ASN A 74 -10.69 -10.97 -5.89
N THR A 75 -11.94 -11.23 -6.24
CA THR A 75 -12.48 -12.58 -6.44
C THR A 75 -12.09 -13.23 -7.77
N ASP A 76 -11.32 -12.55 -8.64
CA ASP A 76 -10.84 -13.13 -9.89
C ASP A 76 -9.62 -14.05 -9.66
N LEU A 77 -9.89 -15.35 -9.63
CA LEU A 77 -8.89 -16.42 -9.46
C LEU A 77 -7.74 -16.33 -10.48
N HIS A 78 -8.01 -15.99 -11.74
CA HIS A 78 -6.98 -15.96 -12.78
C HIS A 78 -5.97 -14.84 -12.50
N ARG A 79 -6.46 -13.67 -12.05
CA ARG A 79 -5.60 -12.55 -11.70
C ARG A 79 -4.76 -12.84 -10.45
N LEU A 80 -5.35 -13.52 -9.47
CA LEU A 80 -4.62 -13.97 -8.27
C LEU A 80 -3.52 -15.00 -8.62
N LEU A 81 -3.83 -15.97 -9.47
CA LEU A 81 -2.85 -16.95 -9.95
C LEU A 81 -1.71 -16.27 -10.72
N ALA A 82 -2.01 -15.30 -11.58
CA ALA A 82 -0.98 -14.53 -12.30
C ALA A 82 -0.04 -13.77 -11.34
N ILE A 83 -0.58 -13.11 -10.30
CA ILE A 83 0.21 -12.42 -9.28
C ILE A 83 1.07 -13.41 -8.49
N LEU A 84 0.50 -14.57 -8.14
CA LEU A 84 1.18 -15.62 -7.40
C LEU A 84 2.34 -16.21 -8.22
N HIS A 85 2.12 -16.53 -9.49
CA HIS A 85 3.17 -16.99 -10.40
C HIS A 85 4.28 -15.95 -10.56
N TYR A 86 3.94 -14.67 -10.72
CA TYR A 86 4.93 -13.58 -10.76
C TYR A 86 5.79 -13.53 -9.49
N ARG A 87 5.16 -13.62 -8.30
CA ARG A 87 5.88 -13.63 -7.02
C ARG A 87 6.75 -14.87 -6.86
N GLN A 88 6.26 -16.05 -7.24
CA GLN A 88 7.03 -17.29 -7.20
C GLN A 88 8.25 -17.23 -8.12
N ALA A 89 8.12 -16.72 -9.34
CA ALA A 89 9.23 -16.55 -10.27
C ALA A 89 10.32 -15.63 -9.69
N ARG A 90 9.90 -14.53 -9.04
CA ARG A 90 10.81 -13.59 -8.37
C ARG A 90 11.49 -14.22 -7.14
N ASN A 91 10.75 -14.97 -6.34
CA ASN A 91 11.32 -15.67 -5.18
C ASN A 91 12.31 -16.76 -5.62
N HIS A 92 12.00 -17.48 -6.70
CA HIS A 92 12.88 -18.49 -7.27
C HIS A 92 14.19 -17.86 -7.80
N SER A 93 14.12 -16.73 -8.49
CA SER A 93 15.33 -16.03 -8.95
C SER A 93 16.18 -15.49 -7.79
N ALA A 94 15.55 -15.00 -6.72
CA ALA A 94 16.23 -14.61 -5.48
C ALA A 94 16.90 -15.82 -4.78
N TYR A 95 16.20 -16.96 -4.69
CA TYR A 95 16.73 -18.21 -4.16
C TYR A 95 17.96 -18.69 -4.95
N LEU A 96 17.86 -18.72 -6.29
CA LEU A 96 18.99 -19.10 -7.14
C LEU A 96 20.17 -18.12 -7.02
N SER A 97 19.91 -16.84 -6.82
CA SER A 97 20.95 -15.83 -6.56
C SER A 97 21.64 -16.07 -5.21
N HIS A 98 20.86 -16.33 -4.16
CA HIS A 98 21.36 -16.67 -2.83
C HIS A 98 22.21 -17.95 -2.86
N ARG A 99 21.71 -19.01 -3.51
CA ARG A 99 22.43 -20.29 -3.65
C ARG A 99 23.75 -20.13 -4.41
N ARG A 100 23.76 -19.35 -5.51
CA ARG A 100 24.98 -19.02 -6.27
C ARG A 100 25.98 -18.21 -5.45
N ARG A 101 25.51 -17.41 -4.49
CA ARG A 101 26.39 -16.69 -3.56
C ARG A 101 27.00 -17.65 -2.54
N LEU A 102 26.22 -18.56 -1.98
CA LEU A 102 26.71 -19.58 -1.04
C LEU A 102 27.74 -20.52 -1.67
N SER A 103 27.54 -20.92 -2.94
CA SER A 103 28.50 -21.78 -3.64
C SER A 103 29.85 -21.11 -3.93
N LYS A 104 29.94 -19.78 -3.80
CA LYS A 104 31.17 -18.99 -3.98
C LYS A 104 31.90 -18.71 -2.66
N LEU A 105 31.31 -19.08 -1.51
CA LEU A 105 31.97 -18.95 -0.22
C LEU A 105 32.97 -20.09 -0.04
N PRO A 106 34.18 -19.84 0.48
CA PRO A 106 35.13 -20.90 0.79
C PRO A 106 34.53 -21.83 1.84
N ARG A 107 34.67 -23.15 1.65
CA ARG A 107 34.27 -24.11 2.69
C ARG A 107 35.15 -23.87 3.91
N ALA A 108 34.54 -23.59 5.05
CA ALA A 108 35.26 -23.49 6.31
C ALA A 108 35.91 -24.86 6.60
N SER A 109 37.24 -24.87 6.54
CA SER A 109 38.13 -25.97 6.96
C SER A 109 38.30 -25.96 8.47
#